data_AF-A0A2E5CSQ5-F1
#
_entry.id   AF-A0A2E5CSQ5-F1
#
_cell.length_a   1.000
_cell.length_b   1.000
_cell.length_c   1.000
_cell.angle_alpha   90.00
_cell.angle_beta   90.00
_cell.angle_gamma   90.00
#
_symmetry.space_group_name_H-M   'P 1'
#
loop_
_entity.id
_entity.type
_entity.pdbx_description
1 polymer ?
#
loop_
_entity_poly.entity_id
_entity_poly.type
_entity_poly.pdbx_seq_one_letter_code
_entity_poly.pdbx_strand_id
1 'polypeptide(L)'
;MDFKDLPEEQQKFAISNKYDLLREKALLLKKEGIELCISDTSFDFKDVDINDDARKLIENGVQQIIDYRGLSFNRPFESLGVGGFYFLMSLFHFEMKRQLATHFDNYTIDQILLKNSLTENEMWLANKVEKIPDEVINKFSSKE
;
A
#
# COMPACT_ATOMS: atom_id res chain seq x y z
N MET A 1 1.45 21.21 -4.98
CA MET A 1 0.74 19.90 -4.97
C MET A 1 -0.69 20.12 -5.39
N ASP A 2 -1.21 19.25 -6.27
CA ASP A 2 -2.60 19.26 -6.73
C ASP A 2 -3.36 18.17 -5.95
N PHE A 3 -4.06 18.55 -4.87
CA PHE A 3 -4.83 17.64 -4.00
C PHE A 3 -6.25 17.40 -4.53
N LYS A 4 -6.38 17.15 -5.84
CA LYS A 4 -7.69 16.94 -6.46
C LYS A 4 -8.52 15.97 -5.63
N ASP A 5 -9.72 16.41 -5.27
CA ASP A 5 -10.76 15.62 -4.61
C ASP A 5 -10.46 15.20 -3.15
N LEU A 6 -9.64 15.96 -2.41
CA LEU A 6 -9.49 15.84 -0.96
C LEU A 6 -10.09 17.03 -0.20
N PRO A 7 -10.92 16.79 0.84
CA PRO A 7 -11.28 17.82 1.82
C PRO A 7 -10.03 18.41 2.51
N GLU A 8 -10.09 19.66 2.95
CA GLU A 8 -8.95 20.38 3.53
C GLU A 8 -8.26 19.63 4.68
N GLU A 9 -9.04 18.99 5.56
CA GLU A 9 -8.49 18.16 6.64
C GLU A 9 -7.67 16.98 6.13
N GLN A 10 -8.12 16.32 5.05
CA GLN A 10 -7.38 15.22 4.43
C GLN A 10 -6.14 15.71 3.69
N GLN A 11 -6.15 16.93 3.16
CA GLN A 11 -4.95 17.54 2.57
C GLN A 11 -3.89 17.79 3.64
N LYS A 12 -4.27 18.41 4.76
CA LYS A 12 -3.38 18.62 5.92
C LYS A 12 -2.83 17.30 6.43
N PHE A 13 -3.68 16.28 6.53
CA PHE A 13 -3.28 14.96 6.96
C PHE A 13 -2.29 14.31 5.97
N ALA A 14 -2.55 14.38 4.66
CA ALA A 14 -1.64 13.89 3.62
C ALA A 14 -0.26 14.53 3.71
N ILE A 15 -0.18 15.85 3.88
CA ILE A 15 1.09 16.56 4.05
C ILE A 15 1.79 16.14 5.34
N SER A 16 1.06 16.07 6.46
CA SER A 16 1.64 15.68 7.76
C SER A 16 2.20 14.26 7.76
N ASN A 17 1.56 13.36 7.01
CA ASN A 17 1.94 11.95 6.85
C ASN A 17 2.93 11.74 5.70
N LYS A 18 3.44 12.82 5.07
CA LYS A 18 4.38 12.80 3.93
C LYS A 18 3.91 11.93 2.77
N TYR A 19 2.59 11.82 2.62
CA TYR A 19 1.95 10.97 1.61
C TYR A 19 2.21 11.52 0.20
N ASP A 20 2.41 12.82 0.10
CA ASP A 20 2.83 13.50 -1.12
C ASP A 20 4.10 12.92 -1.74
N LEU A 21 5.10 12.56 -0.93
CA LEU A 21 6.35 11.96 -1.41
C LEU A 21 6.10 10.57 -2.01
N LEU A 22 5.26 9.75 -1.36
CA LEU A 22 4.82 8.46 -1.89
C LEU A 22 4.07 8.66 -3.22
N ARG A 23 3.17 9.65 -3.27
CA ARG A 23 2.39 9.96 -4.46
C ARG A 23 3.24 10.43 -5.63
N GLU A 24 4.27 11.25 -5.39
CA GLU A 24 5.21 11.68 -6.43
C GLU A 24 5.97 10.49 -7.02
N LYS A 25 6.43 9.55 -6.19
CA LYS A 25 7.04 8.31 -6.68
C LYS A 25 6.05 7.45 -7.48
N ALA A 26 4.80 7.35 -7.04
CA ALA A 26 3.78 6.60 -7.78
C ALA A 26 3.47 7.24 -9.15
N LEU A 27 3.42 8.57 -9.22
CA LEU A 27 3.30 9.29 -10.49
C LEU A 27 4.48 9.05 -11.41
N LEU A 28 5.71 9.00 -10.88
CA LEU A 28 6.90 8.66 -11.63
C LEU A 28 6.81 7.24 -12.20
N LEU A 29 6.48 6.25 -11.36
CA LEU A 29 6.33 4.86 -11.80
C LEU A 29 5.26 4.71 -12.89
N LYS A 30 4.13 5.42 -12.75
CA LYS A 30 3.07 5.43 -13.77
C LYS A 30 3.52 6.08 -15.08
N LYS A 31 4.35 7.13 -15.00
CA LYS A 31 4.82 7.90 -16.17
C LYS A 31 5.88 7.13 -16.96
N GLU A 32 6.87 6.57 -16.28
CA GLU A 32 7.98 5.85 -16.93
C GLU A 32 7.60 4.41 -17.27
N GLY A 33 6.67 3.82 -16.51
CA GLY A 33 6.26 2.43 -16.67
C GLY A 33 7.18 1.45 -15.94
N ILE A 34 6.62 0.27 -15.60
CA ILE A 34 7.30 -0.73 -14.77
C ILE A 34 8.63 -1.16 -15.40
N GLU A 35 8.67 -1.41 -16.72
CA GLU A 35 9.86 -1.92 -17.40
C GLU A 35 11.09 -1.03 -17.23
N LEU A 36 10.91 0.29 -17.32
CA LEU A 36 12.01 1.24 -17.20
C LEU A 36 12.44 1.39 -15.73
N CYS A 37 11.50 1.24 -14.80
CA CYS A 37 11.75 1.36 -13.37
C CYS A 37 12.40 0.12 -12.73
N ILE A 38 12.42 -1.05 -13.40
CA ILE A 38 13.07 -2.26 -12.87
C ILE A 38 14.56 -2.02 -12.59
N SER A 39 15.25 -1.26 -13.45
CA SER A 39 16.67 -0.91 -13.27
C SER A 39 16.91 0.39 -12.49
N ASP A 40 15.85 1.08 -12.07
CA ASP A 40 15.93 2.36 -11.38
C ASP A 40 16.06 2.15 -9.86
N THR A 41 17.05 2.79 -9.24
CA THR A 41 17.29 2.68 -7.79
C THR A 41 16.21 3.38 -6.94
N SER A 42 15.36 4.19 -7.56
CA SER A 42 14.22 4.86 -6.94
C SER A 42 13.16 3.88 -6.43
N PHE A 43 13.14 2.67 -7.00
CA PHE A 43 12.26 1.56 -6.66
C PHE A 43 13.07 0.31 -6.31
N ASP A 44 12.48 -0.61 -5.55
CA ASP A 44 13.13 -1.88 -5.21
C ASP A 44 12.44 -3.05 -5.92
N PHE A 45 12.87 -3.31 -7.15
CA PHE A 45 12.44 -4.46 -7.94
C PHE A 45 13.37 -5.67 -7.79
N LYS A 46 14.37 -5.61 -6.89
CA LYS A 46 15.35 -6.70 -6.76
C LYS A 46 14.64 -7.98 -6.32
N ASP A 47 15.01 -9.08 -6.98
CA ASP A 47 14.51 -10.43 -6.68
C ASP A 47 12.98 -10.61 -6.84
N VAL A 48 12.32 -9.72 -7.57
CA VAL A 48 10.90 -9.83 -7.90
C VAL A 48 10.70 -10.38 -9.32
N ASP A 49 9.90 -11.45 -9.44
CA ASP A 49 9.40 -11.91 -10.74
C ASP A 49 8.18 -11.08 -11.18
N ILE A 50 8.39 -10.18 -12.14
CA ILE A 50 7.35 -9.27 -12.65
C ILE A 50 6.52 -9.97 -13.75
N ASN A 51 5.69 -10.90 -13.31
CA ASN A 51 4.66 -11.53 -14.13
C ASN A 51 3.41 -10.65 -14.31
N ASP A 52 2.45 -11.10 -15.11
CA ASP A 52 1.24 -10.34 -15.44
C ASP A 52 0.38 -9.98 -14.22
N ASP A 53 0.34 -10.83 -13.21
CA ASP A 53 -0.43 -10.57 -11.99
C ASP A 53 0.26 -9.55 -11.09
N ALA A 54 1.59 -9.62 -10.98
CA ALA A 54 2.39 -8.60 -10.31
C ALA A 54 2.21 -7.24 -10.99
N ARG A 55 2.21 -7.18 -12.33
CA ARG A 55 1.97 -5.94 -13.10
C ARG A 55 0.61 -5.32 -12.78
N LYS A 56 -0.46 -6.12 -12.87
CA LYS A 56 -1.83 -5.64 -12.54
C LYS A 56 -1.93 -5.13 -11.11
N LEU A 57 -1.27 -5.81 -10.17
CA LEU A 57 -1.25 -5.44 -8.77
C LEU A 57 -0.52 -4.11 -8.56
N ILE A 58 0.65 -3.93 -9.18
CA ILE A 58 1.42 -2.68 -9.15
C ILE A 58 0.59 -1.55 -9.75
N GLU A 59 0.03 -1.74 -10.94
CA GLU A 59 -0.79 -0.74 -11.61
C GLU A 59 -2.01 -0.32 -10.78
N ASN A 60 -2.72 -1.29 -10.20
CA ASN A 60 -3.85 -1.03 -9.29
C ASN A 60 -3.39 -0.24 -8.05
N GLY A 61 -2.33 -0.68 -7.39
CA GLY A 61 -1.77 -0.03 -6.22
C GLY A 61 -1.29 1.40 -6.47
N VAL A 62 -0.56 1.60 -7.56
CA VAL A 62 -0.07 2.92 -8.01
C VAL A 62 -1.22 3.86 -8.30
N GLN A 63 -2.26 3.38 -9.00
CA GLN A 63 -3.45 4.20 -9.27
C GLN A 63 -4.13 4.62 -7.97
N GLN A 64 -4.30 3.69 -7.02
CA GLN A 64 -4.86 3.99 -5.72
C GLN A 64 -4.03 5.00 -4.93
N ILE A 65 -2.69 4.93 -4.98
CA ILE A 65 -1.81 5.93 -4.35
C ILE A 65 -2.05 7.32 -4.95
N ILE A 66 -2.14 7.40 -6.29
CA ILE A 66 -2.40 8.66 -7.00
C ILE A 66 -3.75 9.26 -6.60
N ASP A 67 -4.73 8.41 -6.31
CA ASP A 67 -6.09 8.77 -5.88
C ASP A 67 -6.23 8.92 -4.35
N TYR A 68 -5.09 9.01 -3.63
CA TYR A 68 -5.00 9.22 -2.18
C TYR A 68 -5.67 8.13 -1.33
N ARG A 69 -5.70 6.89 -1.83
CA ARG A 69 -6.15 5.72 -1.08
C ARG A 69 -5.07 5.21 -0.13
N GLY A 70 -5.48 4.54 0.93
CA GLY A 70 -4.62 4.14 2.03
C GLY A 70 -4.24 5.26 3.00
N LEU A 71 -4.59 6.52 2.71
CA LEU A 71 -4.26 7.63 3.58
C LEU A 71 -4.90 7.49 4.97
N SER A 72 -6.12 6.96 5.05
CA SER A 72 -6.84 6.89 6.32
C SER A 72 -7.77 5.68 6.38
N PHE A 73 -8.32 5.46 7.56
CA PHE A 73 -9.34 4.45 7.81
C PHE A 73 -10.55 4.54 6.87
N ASN A 74 -10.98 5.76 6.54
CA ASN A 74 -12.16 6.00 5.70
C ASN A 74 -11.84 5.93 4.19
N ARG A 75 -10.55 5.89 3.84
CA ARG A 75 -10.09 5.82 2.46
C ARG A 75 -8.93 4.83 2.38
N PRO A 76 -9.13 3.55 2.74
CA PRO A 76 -8.06 2.55 2.73
C PRO A 76 -7.71 2.17 1.29
N PHE A 77 -6.59 1.47 1.11
CA PHE A 77 -6.39 0.64 -0.08
C PHE A 77 -7.42 -0.47 -0.12
N GLU A 78 -7.81 -0.89 -1.33
CA GLU A 78 -8.77 -1.95 -1.56
C GLU A 78 -8.22 -2.93 -2.62
N SER A 79 -8.64 -4.19 -2.54
CA SER A 79 -8.31 -5.22 -3.55
C SER A 79 -6.81 -5.46 -3.79
N LEU A 80 -5.95 -5.19 -2.79
CA LEU A 80 -4.53 -5.58 -2.80
C LEU A 80 -4.27 -6.88 -2.04
N GLY A 81 -5.17 -7.23 -1.10
CA GLY A 81 -4.90 -8.27 -0.10
C GLY A 81 -3.74 -7.89 0.83
N VAL A 82 -3.38 -8.79 1.75
CA VAL A 82 -2.26 -8.55 2.70
C VAL A 82 -0.92 -8.63 1.97
N GLY A 83 -0.67 -9.73 1.25
CA GLY A 83 0.60 -9.96 0.56
C GLY A 83 0.86 -8.93 -0.54
N GLY A 84 -0.17 -8.57 -1.30
CA GLY A 84 -0.06 -7.56 -2.35
C GLY A 84 0.23 -6.16 -1.82
N PHE A 85 -0.37 -5.79 -0.69
CA PHE A 85 -0.03 -4.53 -0.03
C PHE A 85 1.45 -4.48 0.37
N TYR A 86 1.95 -5.51 1.05
CA TYR A 86 3.35 -5.54 1.48
C TYR A 86 4.32 -5.56 0.30
N PHE A 87 4.00 -6.33 -0.73
CA PHE A 87 4.75 -6.35 -1.98
C PHE A 87 4.80 -4.95 -2.63
N LEU A 88 3.65 -4.28 -2.78
CA LEU A 88 3.61 -2.94 -3.33
C LEU A 88 4.47 -1.97 -2.51
N MET A 89 4.35 -2.00 -1.18
CA MET A 89 5.09 -1.11 -0.29
C MET A 89 6.60 -1.34 -0.34
N SER A 90 7.05 -2.59 -0.49
CA SER A 90 8.49 -2.88 -0.61
C SER A 90 9.10 -2.24 -1.85
N LEU A 91 8.36 -2.16 -2.97
CA LEU A 91 8.83 -1.46 -4.18
C LEU A 91 9.16 0.02 -3.92
N PHE A 92 8.50 0.64 -2.94
CA PHE A 92 8.74 2.03 -2.54
C PHE A 92 9.74 2.15 -1.37
N HIS A 93 10.48 1.07 -1.05
CA HIS A 93 11.45 0.99 0.05
C HIS A 93 10.82 1.11 1.44
N PHE A 94 9.57 0.67 1.62
CA PHE A 94 8.92 0.67 2.93
C PHE A 94 9.04 -0.65 3.67
N GLU A 95 9.38 -0.56 4.95
CA GLU A 95 9.40 -1.66 5.90
C GLU A 95 8.32 -1.48 6.96
N MET A 96 7.68 -2.58 7.37
CA MET A 96 6.70 -2.55 8.44
C MET A 96 7.37 -2.36 9.81
N LYS A 97 6.84 -1.42 10.60
CA LYS A 97 7.23 -1.20 12.00
C LYS A 97 6.16 -1.65 12.98
N ARG A 98 4.89 -1.40 12.64
CA ARG A 98 3.75 -1.72 13.49
C ARG A 98 2.52 -1.97 12.64
N GLN A 99 1.67 -2.87 13.09
CA GLN A 99 0.36 -3.14 12.49
C GLN A 99 -0.73 -3.10 13.58
N LEU A 100 -1.87 -2.54 13.24
CA LEU A 100 -3.10 -2.52 14.02
C LEU A 100 -4.23 -3.02 13.12
N ALA A 101 -4.83 -4.15 13.47
CA ALA A 101 -5.95 -4.70 12.73
C ALA A 101 -7.27 -4.33 13.42
N THR A 102 -8.22 -3.80 12.66
CA THR A 102 -9.60 -3.58 13.11
C THR A 102 -10.53 -4.49 12.32
N HIS A 103 -11.22 -5.39 13.03
CA HIS A 103 -12.11 -6.37 12.42
C HIS A 103 -13.55 -5.86 12.32
N PHE A 104 -14.16 -6.08 11.15
CA PHE A 104 -15.58 -5.88 10.87
C PHE A 104 -16.19 -7.22 10.44
N ASP A 105 -17.52 -7.27 10.36
CA ASP A 105 -18.27 -8.48 10.03
C ASP A 105 -17.77 -9.15 8.72
N ASN A 106 -17.43 -8.34 7.71
CA ASN A 106 -17.09 -8.82 6.37
C ASN A 106 -15.66 -8.48 5.91
N TYR A 107 -14.91 -7.67 6.67
CA TYR A 107 -13.57 -7.22 6.27
C TYR A 107 -12.72 -6.85 7.47
N THR A 108 -11.42 -6.71 7.26
CA THR A 108 -10.47 -6.16 8.24
C THR A 108 -9.82 -4.92 7.63
N ILE A 109 -9.62 -3.88 8.42
CA ILE A 109 -8.74 -2.76 8.06
C ILE A 109 -7.43 -2.93 8.81
N ASP A 110 -6.36 -3.15 8.06
CA ASP A 110 -4.99 -3.17 8.55
C ASP A 110 -4.42 -1.75 8.46
N GLN A 111 -4.20 -1.12 9.61
CA GLN A 111 -3.43 0.12 9.71
C GLN A 111 -1.99 -0.23 10.01
N ILE A 112 -1.08 0.21 9.15
CA ILE A 112 0.32 -0.21 9.18
C ILE A 112 1.19 1.04 9.22
N LEU A 113 2.03 1.14 10.25
CA LEU A 113 3.12 2.10 10.31
C LEU A 113 4.27 1.53 9.49
N LEU A 114 4.60 2.24 8.43
CA LEU A 114 5.71 1.92 7.54
C LEU A 114 6.82 2.93 7.74
N LYS A 115 8.07 2.47 7.63
CA LYS A 115 9.25 3.32 7.58
C LYS A 115 9.93 3.18 6.23
N ASN A 116 10.21 4.29 5.56
CA ASN A 116 10.97 4.30 4.33
C ASN A 116 12.47 4.13 4.65
N SER A 117 13.12 3.09 4.16
CA SER A 117 14.52 2.78 4.49
C SER A 117 15.53 3.78 3.90
N LEU A 118 15.14 4.55 2.87
CA LEU A 118 16.03 5.54 2.24
C LEU A 118 15.94 6.91 2.90
N THR A 119 14.74 7.30 3.35
CA THR A 119 14.47 8.65 3.87
C THR A 119 14.24 8.67 5.37
N GLU A 120 14.14 7.51 6.02
CA GLU A 120 13.79 7.32 7.43
C GLU A 120 12.39 7.85 7.81
N ASN A 121 11.62 8.33 6.83
CA ASN A 121 10.28 8.84 7.03
C ASN A 121 9.32 7.72 7.40
N GLU A 122 8.45 7.99 8.36
CA GLU A 122 7.39 7.09 8.75
C GLU A 122 6.03 7.59 8.26
N MET A 123 5.17 6.66 7.88
CA MET A 123 3.78 6.96 7.53
C MET A 123 2.83 5.84 7.92
N TRP A 124 1.64 6.22 8.35
CA TRP A 124 0.54 5.27 8.54
C TRP A 124 -0.24 5.11 7.24
N LEU A 125 -0.41 3.87 6.80
CA LEU A 125 -1.28 3.51 5.69
C LEU A 125 -2.34 2.51 6.14
N ALA A 126 -3.52 2.56 5.53
CA ALA A 126 -4.62 1.66 5.79
C ALA A 126 -4.89 0.76 4.58
N ASN A 127 -5.00 -0.55 4.78
CA ASN A 127 -5.36 -1.52 3.76
C ASN A 127 -6.61 -2.29 4.19
N LYS A 128 -7.63 -2.32 3.33
CA LYS A 128 -8.85 -3.09 3.56
C LYS A 128 -8.71 -4.45 2.91
N VAL A 129 -8.90 -5.48 3.72
CA VAL A 129 -8.77 -6.89 3.33
C VAL A 129 -10.09 -7.59 3.61
N GLU A 130 -10.54 -8.43 2.69
CA GLU A 130 -11.72 -9.26 2.93
C GLU A 130 -11.51 -10.17 4.14
N LYS A 131 -12.59 -10.43 4.90
CA LYS A 131 -12.52 -11.35 6.02
C LYS A 131 -12.19 -12.74 5.49
N ILE A 132 -11.15 -13.36 6.06
CA ILE A 132 -10.85 -14.77 5.81
C ILE A 132 -12.02 -15.58 6.39
N PRO A 133 -12.70 -16.44 5.61
CA PRO A 133 -13.81 -17.24 6.10
C PRO A 133 -13.38 -18.10 7.29
N ASP A 134 -14.26 -18.23 8.30
CA ASP A 134 -13.96 -19.01 9.52
C ASP A 134 -13.61 -20.47 9.17
N GLU A 135 -14.17 -21.03 8.08
CA GLU A 135 -13.80 -22.35 7.55
C GLU A 135 -12.32 -22.47 7.17
N VAL A 136 -11.73 -21.41 6.61
CA VAL A 136 -10.31 -21.38 6.24
C VAL A 136 -9.47 -21.30 7.51
N ILE A 137 -9.86 -20.47 8.48
CA ILE A 137 -9.16 -20.37 9.78
C ILE A 137 -9.18 -21.72 10.49
N ASN A 138 -10.35 -22.35 10.58
CA ASN A 138 -10.54 -23.63 11.25
C ASN A 138 -9.67 -24.75 10.64
N LYS A 139 -9.44 -24.76 9.32
CA LYS A 139 -8.50 -25.70 8.68
C LYS A 139 -7.06 -25.61 9.21
N PHE A 140 -6.63 -24.42 9.63
CA PHE A 140 -5.31 -24.21 10.21
C PHE A 140 -5.30 -24.33 11.74
N SER A 141 -6.44 -24.15 12.39
CA SER A 141 -6.62 -24.38 13.83
C SER A 141 -6.84 -25.86 14.18
N SER A 142 -7.19 -26.70 13.21
CA SER A 142 -7.41 -28.15 13.38
C SER A 142 -6.14 -29.00 13.22
N LYS A 143 -4.99 -28.53 13.73
CA LYS A 143 -3.83 -29.38 13.95
C LYS A 143 -3.77 -29.75 15.44
N GLU A 144 -4.50 -30.80 15.79
CA GLU A 144 -4.17 -31.68 16.93
C GLU A 144 -3.72 -33.04 16.39
#